data_AF-A0A2A4RGH0-F1
#
_entry.id   AF-A0A2A4RGH0-F1
#
_cell.length_a   1.000
_cell.length_b   1.000
_cell.length_c   1.000
_cell.angle_alpha   90.00
_cell.angle_beta   90.00
_cell.angle_gamma   90.00
#
_symmetry.space_group_name_H-M   'P 1'
#
loop_
_entity.id
_entity.type
_entity.pdbx_description
1 polymer ?
#
loop_
_entity_poly.entity_id
_entity_poly.type
_entity_poly.pdbx_seq_one_letter_code
_entity_poly.pdbx_strand_id
1 'polypeptide(L)'
;MKNILVVVAHSDDETLGMGATIAYHSAQGDDVRLIVMTDGVSARNAQQTTKAEAERQLSLKQATKTLGISKIYSHQFPGNQMDSVPLLTIAQ
;
A
#
# COMPACT_ATOMS: atom_id res chain seq x y z
N MET A 1 20.03 -6.26 10.59
CA MET A 1 19.29 -5.80 9.41
C MET A 1 18.50 -6.97 8.88
N LYS A 2 17.18 -6.92 9.01
CA LYS A 2 16.20 -7.87 8.48
C LYS A 2 15.51 -7.28 7.26
N ASN A 3 14.97 -8.14 6.40
CA ASN A 3 14.10 -7.74 5.30
C ASN A 3 12.66 -7.96 5.72
N ILE A 4 11.83 -6.93 5.65
CA ILE A 4 10.42 -6.97 6.06
C ILE A 4 9.56 -6.51 4.89
N LEU A 5 8.59 -7.34 4.52
CA LEU A 5 7.61 -7.02 3.50
C LEU A 5 6.24 -6.87 4.15
N VAL A 6 5.68 -5.67 4.04
CA VAL A 6 4.30 -5.37 4.44
C VAL A 6 3.44 -5.46 3.20
N VAL A 7 2.38 -6.27 3.24
CA VAL A 7 1.42 -6.42 2.14
C VAL A 7 0.05 -6.05 2.64
N VAL A 8 -0.58 -5.06 2.01
CA VAL A 8 -1.90 -4.55 2.40
C VAL A 8 -2.83 -4.42 1.21
N ALA A 9 -4.14 -4.48 1.46
CA ALA A 9 -5.15 -4.34 0.41
C ALA A 9 -5.19 -2.90 -0.11
N HIS A 10 -5.30 -1.92 0.79
CA HIS A 10 -5.47 -0.51 0.45
C HIS A 10 -4.36 0.35 1.06
N SER A 11 -4.12 1.53 0.45
CA SER A 11 -3.16 2.52 0.96
C SER A 11 -3.72 3.27 2.18
N ASP A 12 -3.27 2.96 3.39
CA ASP A 12 -3.70 3.46 4.72
C ASP A 12 -3.70 2.30 5.72
N ASP A 13 -4.02 1.09 5.26
CA ASP A 13 -4.01 -0.15 6.04
C ASP A 13 -2.66 -0.40 6.74
N GLU A 14 -1.53 -0.03 6.10
CA GLU A 14 -0.20 -0.21 6.70
C GLU A 14 -0.02 0.71 7.92
N THR A 15 -0.53 1.94 7.80
CA THR A 15 -0.43 2.96 8.85
C THR A 15 -1.40 2.62 9.98
N LEU A 16 -2.66 2.30 9.66
CA LEU A 16 -3.72 2.01 10.63
C LEU A 16 -3.52 0.67 11.35
N GLY A 17 -3.08 -0.35 10.62
CA GLY A 17 -2.92 -1.70 11.17
C GLY A 17 -1.61 -1.88 11.94
N MET A 18 -0.51 -1.25 11.49
CA MET A 18 0.83 -1.56 12.01
C MET A 18 1.86 -0.44 11.89
N GLY A 19 1.42 0.83 11.80
CA GLY A 19 2.34 1.97 11.62
C GLY A 19 3.44 2.03 12.68
N ALA A 20 3.10 1.78 13.96
CA ALA A 20 4.09 1.76 15.04
C ALA A 20 5.14 0.64 14.87
N THR A 21 4.72 -0.55 14.43
CA THR A 21 5.62 -1.68 14.18
C THR A 21 6.56 -1.41 13.00
N ILE A 22 6.04 -0.80 11.93
CA ILE A 22 6.84 -0.38 10.77
C ILE A 22 7.91 0.63 11.21
N ALA A 23 7.50 1.68 11.92
CA ALA A 23 8.40 2.72 12.39
C ALA A 23 9.48 2.16 13.34
N TYR A 24 9.11 1.23 14.22
CA TYR A 24 10.04 0.53 15.09
C TYR A 24 11.11 -0.21 14.29
N HIS A 25 10.72 -1.02 13.31
CA HIS A 25 11.67 -1.78 12.50
C HIS A 25 12.57 -0.89 11.64
N SER A 26 12.02 0.18 11.06
CA SER A 26 12.81 1.16 10.32
C SER A 26 13.86 1.84 11.23
N ALA A 27 13.47 2.23 12.45
CA ALA A 27 14.41 2.80 13.43
C ALA A 27 15.52 1.84 13.86
N GLN A 28 15.27 0.53 13.82
CA GLN A 28 16.29 -0.51 14.09
C GLN A 28 17.21 -0.78 12.88
N GLY A 29 17.00 -0.09 11.75
CA GLY A 29 17.78 -0.27 10.53
C GLY A 29 17.39 -1.51 9.73
N ASP A 30 16.18 -2.04 9.90
CA ASP A 30 15.64 -3.10 9.04
C ASP A 30 15.15 -2.51 7.70
N ASP A 31 15.27 -3.27 6.62
CA ASP A 31 14.78 -2.88 5.29
C ASP A 31 13.29 -3.20 5.17
N VAL A 32 12.44 -2.20 5.41
CA VAL A 32 10.98 -2.33 5.35
C VAL A 32 10.44 -1.88 4.00
N ARG A 33 9.78 -2.79 3.28
CA ARG A 33 9.14 -2.54 1.98
C ARG A 33 7.64 -2.75 2.07
N LEU A 34 6.90 -2.03 1.23
CA LEU A 34 5.44 -2.03 1.20
C LEU A 34 4.91 -2.46 -0.17
N ILE A 35 3.93 -3.36 -0.19
CA ILE A 35 3.07 -3.65 -1.33
C ILE A 35 1.66 -3.19 -1.00
N VAL A 36 1.10 -2.32 -1.84
CA VAL A 36 -0.32 -1.97 -1.84
C VAL A 36 -0.96 -2.66 -3.03
N MET A 37 -1.91 -3.55 -2.76
CA MET A 37 -2.43 -4.46 -3.78
C MET A 37 -3.49 -3.83 -4.68
N THR A 38 -4.34 -2.94 -4.15
CA THR A 38 -5.47 -2.36 -4.89
C THR A 38 -5.31 -0.86 -5.12
N ASP A 39 -6.11 -0.34 -6.04
CA ASP A 39 -6.20 1.10 -6.29
C ASP A 39 -6.95 1.88 -5.18
N GLY A 40 -7.71 1.19 -4.32
CA GLY A 40 -8.54 1.79 -3.26
C GLY A 40 -9.69 2.70 -3.73
N VAL A 41 -9.93 2.78 -5.05
CA VAL A 41 -10.87 3.73 -5.68
C VAL A 41 -11.87 3.06 -6.63
N SER A 42 -11.59 1.88 -7.17
CA SER A 42 -12.46 1.19 -8.15
C SER A 42 -13.90 0.99 -7.66
N ALA A 43 -14.12 0.85 -6.35
CA ALA A 43 -15.45 0.69 -5.76
C ALA A 43 -16.22 2.02 -5.56
N ARG A 44 -15.59 3.19 -5.80
CA ARG A 44 -16.18 4.52 -5.59
C ARG A 44 -16.57 5.13 -6.94
N ASN A 45 -17.70 5.83 -6.98
CA ASN A 45 -18.29 6.40 -8.21
C ASN A 45 -17.26 7.06 -9.13
N ALA A 46 -17.22 6.61 -10.40
CA ALA A 46 -16.22 6.94 -11.42
C ALA A 46 -16.11 8.43 -11.83
N GLN A 47 -16.86 9.33 -11.21
CA GLN A 47 -16.95 10.75 -11.60
C GLN A 47 -15.98 11.68 -10.84
N GLN A 48 -15.19 11.18 -9.87
CA GLN A 48 -14.28 12.01 -9.05
C GLN A 48 -12.80 11.56 -9.07
N THR A 49 -12.43 10.72 -10.03
CA THR A 49 -11.25 9.83 -9.93
C THR A 49 -9.90 10.54 -9.91
N THR A 50 -9.62 11.51 -10.79
CA THR A 50 -8.23 11.97 -10.98
C THR A 50 -7.64 12.77 -9.81
N LYS A 51 -8.40 13.67 -9.20
CA LYS A 51 -7.90 14.50 -8.09
C LYS A 51 -7.79 13.69 -6.79
N ALA A 52 -8.80 12.88 -6.49
CA ALA A 52 -8.82 12.05 -5.29
C ALA A 52 -7.71 10.97 -5.33
N GLU A 53 -7.46 10.39 -6.50
CA GLU A 53 -6.33 9.47 -6.70
C GLU A 53 -4.99 10.16 -6.46
N ALA A 54 -4.79 11.36 -7.04
CA ALA A 54 -3.56 12.12 -6.85
C ALA A 54 -3.31 12.46 -5.37
N GLU A 55 -4.35 12.89 -4.66
CA GLU A 55 -4.28 13.16 -3.21
C GLU A 55 -3.93 11.90 -2.41
N ARG A 56 -4.56 10.75 -2.73
CA ARG A 56 -4.27 9.48 -2.04
C ARG A 56 -2.84 9.01 -2.27
N GLN A 57 -2.31 9.16 -3.49
CA GLN A 57 -0.91 8.85 -3.79
C GLN A 57 0.07 9.77 -3.06
N LEU A 58 -0.28 11.06 -2.91
CA LEU A 58 0.52 12.00 -2.11
C LEU A 58 0.50 11.61 -0.63
N SER A 59 -0.66 11.28 -0.07
CA SER A 59 -0.81 10.82 1.32
C SER A 59 -0.01 9.55 1.58
N LEU A 60 -0.07 8.56 0.68
CA LEU A 60 0.71 7.33 0.78
C LEU A 60 2.21 7.64 0.84
N LYS A 61 2.72 8.47 -0.08
CA LYS A 61 4.15 8.87 -0.09
C LYS A 61 4.58 9.59 1.19
N GLN A 62 3.71 10.43 1.75
CA GLN A 62 3.99 11.12 3.01
C GLN A 62 4.02 10.14 4.18
N ALA A 63 3.01 9.27 4.30
CA ALA A 63 2.94 8.25 5.33
C ALA A 63 4.17 7.34 5.31
N THR A 64 4.54 6.81 4.13
CA THR A 64 5.70 5.93 3.99
C THR A 64 7.01 6.61 4.34
N LYS A 65 7.15 7.91 4.02
CA LYS A 65 8.32 8.70 4.41
C LYS A 65 8.40 8.86 5.93
N THR A 66 7.28 9.16 6.58
CA THR A 66 7.19 9.27 8.05
C THR A 66 7.50 7.94 8.73
N LEU A 67 7.03 6.83 8.17
CA LEU A 67 7.24 5.48 8.71
C LEU A 67 8.63 4.90 8.39
N GLY A 68 9.43 5.57 7.56
CA GLY A 68 10.76 5.10 7.17
C GLY A 68 10.74 3.85 6.28
N ILE A 69 9.70 3.68 5.46
CA ILE A 69 9.59 2.61 4.46
C ILE A 69 10.55 2.91 3.29
N SER A 70 11.39 1.94 2.93
CA SER A 70 12.45 2.10 1.94
C SER A 70 11.94 2.06 0.50
N LYS A 71 10.89 1.26 0.23
CA LYS A 71 10.34 1.07 -1.10
C LYS A 71 8.87 0.68 -1.07
N ILE A 72 8.14 1.19 -2.06
CA ILE A 72 6.70 0.97 -2.23
C ILE A 72 6.47 0.36 -3.61
N TYR A 73 5.59 -0.63 -3.67
CA TYR A 73 5.08 -1.24 -4.89
C TYR A 73 3.56 -1.10 -4.87
N SER A 74 3.02 -0.29 -5.76
CA SER A 74 1.57 -0.06 -5.85
C SER A 74 1.03 -0.78 -7.08
N HIS A 75 0.02 -1.62 -6.87
CA HIS A 75 -0.73 -2.28 -7.93
C HIS A 75 -2.12 -1.64 -8.09
N GLN A 76 -2.81 -2.05 -9.15
CA GLN A 76 -4.13 -1.52 -9.53
C GLN A 76 -5.17 -2.65 -9.59
N PHE A 77 -5.05 -3.67 -8.73
CA PHE A 77 -6.06 -4.72 -8.70
C PHE A 77 -7.41 -4.17 -8.19
N PRO A 78 -8.54 -4.77 -8.59
CA PRO A 78 -9.86 -4.29 -8.21
C PRO A 78 -10.07 -4.30 -6.68
N GLY A 79 -10.33 -3.13 -6.10
CA GLY A 79 -10.69 -2.99 -4.69
C GLY A 79 -11.97 -3.75 -4.33
N ASN A 80 -11.97 -4.46 -3.21
CA ASN A 80 -13.07 -5.35 -2.76
C ASN A 80 -13.53 -6.42 -3.77
N GLN A 81 -12.77 -6.64 -4.84
CA GLN A 81 -13.08 -7.62 -5.90
C GLN A 81 -11.80 -8.31 -6.38
N MET A 82 -10.78 -8.42 -5.52
CA MET A 82 -9.49 -9.02 -5.89
C MET A 82 -9.62 -10.52 -6.19
N ASP A 83 -10.63 -11.17 -5.63
CA ASP A 83 -11.03 -12.55 -5.94
C ASP A 83 -11.47 -12.75 -7.39
N SER A 84 -11.81 -11.67 -8.10
CA SER A 84 -12.07 -11.73 -9.55
C SER A 84 -10.80 -11.87 -10.39
N VAL A 85 -9.62 -11.60 -9.83
CA VAL A 85 -8.34 -11.68 -10.54
C VAL A 85 -7.84 -13.13 -10.51
N PRO A 86 -7.58 -13.77 -11.67
CA PRO A 86 -7.03 -15.12 -11.70
C PRO A 86 -5.72 -15.22 -10.92
N LEU A 87 -5.56 -16.25 -10.10
CA LEU A 87 -4.34 -16.48 -9.31
C LEU A 87 -3.08 -16.49 -10.18
N LEU A 88 -3.21 -17.01 -11.40
CA LEU A 88 -2.15 -17.04 -12.41
C LEU A 88 -1.60 -15.64 -12.75
N THR A 89 -2.45 -14.62 -12.72
CA THR A 89 -2.04 -13.23 -12.96
C THR A 89 -1.26 -12.62 -11.79
N ILE A 90 -1.37 -13.20 -10.59
CA ILE A 90 -0.80 -12.66 -9.35
C ILE A 90 0.52 -13.34 -8.99
N ALA A 91 0.62 -14.66 -9.17
CA ALA A 91 1.66 -15.49 -8.53
C ALA A 91 2.48 -16.36 -9.49
N GLN A 92 2.46 -16.08 -10.79
CA GLN A 92 3.19 -16.85 -11.80
C GLN A 92 4.55 -16.24 -12.17
#